data_AF-A0A2N0TUT7-F1
#
_entry.id   AF-A0A2N0TUT7-F1
#
_cell.length_a   1.000
_cell.length_b   1.000
_cell.length_c   1.000
_cell.angle_alpha   90.00
_cell.angle_beta   90.00
_cell.angle_gamma   90.00
#
_symmetry.space_group_name_H-M   'P 1'
#
loop_
_entity.id
_entity.type
_entity.pdbx_description
1 polymer ?
#
loop_
_entity_poly.entity_id
_entity_poly.type
_entity_poly.pdbx_seq_one_letter_code
_entity_poly.pdbx_strand_id
1 'polypeptide(L)'
;MSEPIKHHYVPQIYLKRFSLNRNGDIFTLKTSTKYPASTRLTNKSKICYEAKRYTFDNKEIIERYKITDPNVIEKSRFSYENKELEELFDKIDYHKKFTKTQFERLVRIIVDIKMRNPRFSENFKNFDPKSDKVQKKAKKFLEDAVEFCKRAGLSTDIVKKAEEAVYEKYRDEKYLQNVYRAGIYINENAREELIKKLIKWDALIMKTNYENPFITSDNPGFNLNEKDQIFNTDFDSANSLVFPISPKSILILKRSEKNDLGIFKNVSYKKMKINSVLSVNKATLKNANDIIIGNSKEQLLITKKI
;
A
#
# COMPACT_ATOMS: atom_id res chain seq x y z
N MET A 1 21.43 -5.84 -17.52
CA MET A 1 20.60 -6.49 -16.49
C MET A 1 19.33 -6.95 -17.15
N SER A 2 18.88 -8.19 -16.95
CA SER A 2 17.60 -8.68 -17.47
C SER A 2 16.45 -7.85 -16.91
N GLU A 3 15.42 -7.58 -17.72
CA GLU A 3 14.23 -6.88 -17.26
C GLU A 3 13.53 -7.66 -16.12
N PRO A 4 13.14 -6.99 -15.02
CA PRO A 4 12.44 -7.66 -13.93
C PRO A 4 11.07 -8.16 -14.40
N ILE A 5 10.89 -9.49 -14.41
CA ILE A 5 9.61 -10.10 -14.77
C ILE A 5 8.66 -10.09 -13.57
N LYS A 6 9.17 -10.34 -12.36
CA LYS A 6 8.38 -10.45 -11.13
C LYS A 6 8.49 -9.17 -10.31
N HIS A 7 7.40 -8.41 -10.25
CA HIS A 7 7.32 -7.22 -9.42
C HIS A 7 6.58 -7.56 -8.14
N HIS A 8 7.30 -7.50 -7.02
CA HIS A 8 6.70 -7.70 -5.72
C HIS A 8 5.85 -6.48 -5.37
N TYR A 9 4.62 -6.68 -4.91
CA TYR A 9 3.80 -5.60 -4.35
C TYR A 9 3.90 -5.52 -2.83
N VAL A 10 4.42 -6.57 -2.18
CA VAL A 10 4.96 -6.53 -0.81
C VAL A 10 6.47 -6.76 -0.88
N PRO A 11 7.32 -5.83 -0.44
CA PRO A 11 8.78 -5.96 -0.52
C PRO A 11 9.28 -7.29 0.03
N GLN A 12 10.22 -7.94 -0.67
CA GLN A 12 10.82 -9.17 -0.14
C GLN A 12 11.61 -8.91 1.15
N ILE A 13 12.23 -7.73 1.29
CA ILE A 13 12.95 -7.33 2.51
C ILE A 13 11.97 -7.21 3.69
N TYR A 14 10.75 -6.75 3.45
CA TYR A 14 9.69 -6.75 4.45
C TYR A 14 9.32 -8.19 4.84
N LEU A 15 9.04 -9.06 3.86
CA LEU A 15 8.67 -10.45 4.11
C LEU A 15 9.77 -11.27 4.81
N LYS A 16 11.05 -10.91 4.58
CA LYS A 16 12.20 -11.50 5.29
C LYS A 16 12.08 -11.39 6.80
N ARG A 17 11.43 -10.35 7.33
CA ARG A 17 11.21 -10.16 8.78
C ARG A 17 10.28 -11.18 9.41
N PHE A 18 9.42 -11.79 8.60
CA PHE A 18 8.48 -12.84 9.02
C PHE A 18 9.00 -14.25 8.66
N SER A 19 10.19 -14.34 8.07
CA SER A 19 10.80 -15.61 7.68
C SER A 19 11.33 -16.39 8.87
N LEU A 20 11.23 -17.71 8.77
CA LEU A 20 11.74 -18.69 9.73
C LEU A 20 13.27 -18.73 9.74
N ASN A 21 13.88 -18.42 8.60
CA ASN A 21 15.31 -18.56 8.37
C ASN A 21 15.83 -17.51 7.38
N ARG A 22 17.16 -17.51 7.18
CA ARG A 22 17.85 -16.59 6.26
C ARG A 22 17.47 -16.81 4.79
N ASN A 23 17.09 -18.04 4.42
CA ASN A 23 16.66 -18.39 3.06
C ASN A 23 15.33 -17.72 2.70
N GLY A 24 14.54 -17.29 3.68
CA GLY A 24 13.27 -16.60 3.47
C GLY A 24 12.07 -17.53 3.47
N ASP A 25 12.18 -18.69 4.11
CA ASP A 25 11.05 -19.61 4.21
C ASP A 25 10.03 -19.06 5.21
N ILE A 26 8.75 -19.14 4.86
CA ILE A 26 7.61 -18.54 5.58
C ILE A 26 6.42 -19.48 5.53
N PHE A 27 5.58 -19.43 6.56
CA PHE A 27 4.26 -20.07 6.49
C PHE A 27 3.23 -19.10 5.91
N THR A 28 2.38 -19.64 5.06
CA THR A 28 1.26 -18.91 4.46
C THR A 28 -0.04 -19.68 4.67
N LEU A 29 -1.14 -18.95 4.81
CA LEU A 29 -2.48 -19.52 4.88
C LEU A 29 -3.42 -18.69 4.00
N LYS A 30 -4.14 -19.36 3.10
CA LYS A 30 -5.17 -18.70 2.29
C LYS A 30 -6.36 -18.31 3.16
N THR A 31 -6.84 -17.08 2.99
CA THR A 31 -7.99 -16.53 3.72
C THR A 31 -9.28 -17.16 3.20
N SER A 32 -9.48 -17.16 1.89
CA SER A 32 -10.64 -17.70 1.17
C SER A 32 -10.37 -19.11 0.63
N THR A 33 -10.77 -20.14 1.39
CA THR A 33 -10.77 -21.53 0.89
C THR A 33 -12.10 -22.20 1.19
N LYS A 34 -12.70 -22.83 0.17
CA LYS A 34 -13.87 -23.70 0.35
C LYS A 34 -13.56 -24.95 1.18
N TYR A 35 -12.29 -25.34 1.23
CA TYR A 35 -11.76 -26.51 1.93
C TYR A 35 -11.05 -26.13 3.23
N PRO A 36 -10.82 -27.10 4.14
CA PRO A 36 -10.04 -26.89 5.35
C PRO A 36 -8.71 -26.23 5.00
N ALA A 37 -8.47 -25.09 5.65
CA ALA A 37 -7.33 -24.25 5.29
C ALA A 37 -6.04 -24.92 5.74
N SER A 38 -5.23 -25.38 4.79
CA SER A 38 -3.90 -25.91 5.05
C SER A 38 -2.86 -24.79 5.01
N THR A 39 -2.06 -24.66 6.06
CA THR A 39 -0.85 -23.83 6.02
C THR A 39 0.17 -24.42 5.05
N ARG A 40 0.86 -23.58 4.28
CA ARG A 40 1.92 -24.01 3.36
C ARG A 40 3.23 -23.33 3.72
N LEU A 41 4.31 -24.12 3.76
CA LEU A 41 5.67 -23.60 3.77
C LEU A 41 6.03 -23.17 2.35
N THR A 42 6.45 -21.93 2.18
CA THR A 42 6.87 -21.36 0.89
C THR A 42 8.05 -20.43 1.11
N ASN A 43 8.60 -19.89 0.03
CA ASN A 43 9.66 -18.89 0.10
C ASN A 43 9.08 -17.50 -0.21
N LYS A 44 9.58 -16.46 0.48
CA LYS A 44 9.18 -15.05 0.27
C LYS A 44 9.25 -14.59 -1.19
N SER A 45 10.19 -15.13 -1.98
CA SER A 45 10.34 -14.83 -3.42
C SER A 45 9.23 -15.41 -4.31
N LYS A 46 8.41 -16.33 -3.78
CA LYS A 46 7.33 -17.03 -4.51
C LYS A 46 5.94 -16.45 -4.23
N ILE A 47 5.83 -15.40 -3.43
CA ILE A 47 4.54 -14.80 -3.06
C ILE A 47 4.56 -13.29 -3.24
N CYS A 48 3.37 -12.68 -3.18
CA CYS A 48 3.18 -11.24 -3.22
C CYS A 48 3.85 -10.53 -4.42
N TYR A 49 3.81 -11.16 -5.60
CA TYR A 49 4.32 -10.58 -6.84
C TYR A 49 3.31 -10.73 -7.97
N GLU A 50 3.45 -9.86 -8.96
CA GLU A 50 2.73 -9.93 -10.23
C GLU A 50 3.71 -9.70 -11.37
N ALA A 51 3.45 -10.35 -12.51
CA ALA A 51 4.30 -10.19 -13.67
C ALA A 51 4.12 -8.79 -14.27
N LYS A 52 5.23 -8.07 -14.52
CA LYS A 52 5.22 -6.76 -15.21
C LYS A 52 4.27 -5.70 -14.59
N ARG A 53 3.96 -5.82 -13.28
CA ARG A 53 3.01 -4.92 -12.57
C ARG A 53 3.31 -3.43 -12.78
N TYR A 54 4.58 -3.04 -12.71
CA TYR A 54 5.02 -1.64 -12.82
C TYR A 54 5.73 -1.31 -14.13
N THR A 55 5.61 -2.17 -15.15
CA THR A 55 6.20 -1.92 -16.47
C THR A 55 5.24 -1.10 -17.32
N PHE A 56 5.67 0.06 -17.84
CA PHE A 56 4.87 0.80 -18.82
C PHE A 56 4.92 0.13 -20.19
N ASP A 57 3.75 -0.07 -20.79
CA ASP A 57 3.60 -0.68 -22.12
C ASP A 57 2.67 0.12 -23.05
N ASN A 58 2.12 1.24 -22.58
CA ASN A 58 1.28 2.14 -23.36
C ASN A 58 2.10 3.31 -23.95
N LYS A 59 2.19 3.38 -25.28
CA LYS A 59 2.98 4.39 -26.01
C LYS A 59 2.56 5.83 -25.68
N GLU A 60 1.26 6.11 -25.64
CA GLU A 60 0.73 7.45 -25.36
C GLU A 60 1.17 7.95 -23.97
N ILE A 61 1.10 7.10 -22.95
CA ILE A 61 1.53 7.44 -21.59
C ILE A 61 3.06 7.59 -21.51
N ILE A 62 3.80 6.71 -22.19
CA ILE A 62 5.26 6.80 -22.28
C ILE A 62 5.70 8.12 -22.90
N GLU A 63 5.11 8.51 -24.04
CA GLU A 63 5.41 9.76 -24.73
C GLU A 63 4.99 10.98 -23.90
N ARG A 64 3.75 10.99 -23.38
CA ARG A 64 3.18 12.09 -22.59
C ARG A 64 4.04 12.44 -21.37
N TYR A 65 4.58 11.42 -20.69
CA TYR A 65 5.36 11.59 -19.48
C TYR A 65 6.86 11.41 -19.70
N LYS A 66 7.31 11.35 -20.95
CA LYS A 66 8.73 11.23 -21.34
C LYS A 66 9.44 10.09 -20.61
N ILE A 67 8.78 8.94 -20.51
CA ILE A 67 9.29 7.76 -19.79
C ILE A 67 10.35 7.10 -20.67
N THR A 68 11.62 7.23 -20.30
CA THR A 68 12.75 6.64 -21.04
C THR A 68 13.02 5.18 -20.69
N ASP A 69 12.50 4.72 -19.55
CA ASP A 69 12.67 3.35 -19.05
C ASP A 69 11.31 2.78 -18.63
N PRO A 70 10.81 1.71 -19.28
CA PRO A 70 9.56 1.05 -18.92
C PRO A 70 9.48 0.61 -17.46
N ASN A 71 10.62 0.35 -16.81
CA ASN A 71 10.72 -0.12 -15.43
C ASN A 71 11.15 0.99 -14.45
N VAL A 72 10.97 2.27 -14.81
CA VAL A 72 11.39 3.43 -14.01
C VAL A 72 10.84 3.41 -12.58
N ILE A 73 9.63 2.89 -12.36
CA ILE A 73 9.00 2.83 -11.03
C ILE A 73 9.84 1.98 -10.08
N GLU A 74 10.16 0.74 -10.44
CA GLU A 74 10.95 -0.16 -9.59
C GLU A 74 12.33 0.41 -9.29
N LYS A 75 12.99 0.97 -10.32
CA LYS A 75 14.36 1.48 -10.19
C LYS A 75 14.45 2.75 -9.34
N SER A 76 13.49 3.67 -9.47
CA SER A 76 13.53 4.97 -8.81
C SER A 76 12.75 5.00 -7.49
N ARG A 77 11.51 4.49 -7.49
CA ARG A 77 10.57 4.65 -6.37
C ARG A 77 10.82 3.64 -5.25
N PHE A 78 11.32 2.45 -5.56
CA PHE A 78 11.52 1.38 -4.55
C PHE A 78 12.99 1.15 -4.20
N SER A 79 13.86 2.15 -4.45
CA SER A 79 15.27 2.12 -4.11
C SER A 79 15.55 1.89 -2.62
N TYR A 80 14.58 2.22 -1.74
CA TYR A 80 14.63 1.95 -0.31
C TYR A 80 14.72 0.46 0.03
N GLU A 81 14.31 -0.43 -0.89
CA GLU A 81 14.35 -1.88 -0.66
C GLU A 81 15.77 -2.42 -0.55
N ASN A 82 16.81 -1.70 -0.99
CA ASN A 82 18.18 -2.24 -0.98
C ASN A 82 18.80 -2.32 0.42
N LYS A 83 18.54 -1.33 1.29
CA LYS A 83 19.19 -1.23 2.62
C LYS A 83 18.36 -0.45 3.63
N GLU A 84 17.73 0.63 3.17
CA GLU A 84 17.03 1.57 4.03
C GLU A 84 15.90 0.93 4.82
N LEU A 85 15.08 0.08 4.18
CA LEU A 85 13.99 -0.61 4.87
C LEU A 85 14.52 -1.52 6.00
N GLU A 86 15.61 -2.24 5.76
CA GLU A 86 16.24 -3.08 6.79
C GLU A 86 16.78 -2.23 7.94
N GLU A 87 17.48 -1.12 7.64
CA GLU A 87 18.02 -0.19 8.64
C GLU A 87 16.93 0.41 9.54
N LEU A 88 15.85 0.93 8.96
CA LEU A 88 14.78 1.58 9.70
C LEU A 88 14.00 0.58 10.56
N PHE A 89 13.79 -0.64 10.06
CA PHE A 89 13.13 -1.69 10.84
C PHE A 89 14.02 -2.22 11.97
N ASP A 90 15.33 -2.32 11.77
CA ASP A 90 16.27 -2.67 12.84
C ASP A 90 16.25 -1.63 13.95
N LYS A 91 16.15 -0.33 13.61
CA LYS A 91 15.98 0.70 14.64
C LYS A 91 14.74 0.47 15.51
N ILE A 92 13.62 0.04 14.92
CA ILE A 92 12.42 -0.35 15.66
C ILE A 92 12.70 -1.57 16.54
N ASP A 93 13.30 -2.62 15.98
CA ASP A 93 13.55 -3.87 16.70
C ASP A 93 14.52 -3.67 17.88
N TYR A 94 15.54 -2.83 17.74
CA TYR A 94 16.55 -2.50 18.77
C TYR A 94 16.25 -1.25 19.60
N HIS A 95 15.04 -0.68 19.52
CA HIS A 95 14.61 0.48 20.31
C HIS A 95 15.51 1.72 20.14
N LYS A 96 16.10 1.90 18.95
CA LYS A 96 16.93 3.06 18.65
C LYS A 96 16.04 4.28 18.43
N LYS A 97 16.54 5.45 18.82
CA LYS A 97 15.86 6.73 18.54
C LYS A 97 15.82 7.00 17.03
N PHE A 98 14.72 7.61 16.60
CA PHE A 98 14.52 8.10 15.24
C PHE A 98 14.83 9.58 15.18
N THR A 99 15.55 10.00 14.14
CA THR A 99 15.50 11.41 13.71
C THR A 99 14.19 11.67 12.97
N LYS A 100 13.78 12.95 12.87
CA LYS A 100 12.60 13.35 12.09
C LYS A 100 12.67 12.81 10.65
N THR A 101 13.81 12.99 9.99
CA THR A 101 14.05 12.50 8.62
C THR A 101 13.97 10.98 8.51
N GLN A 102 14.50 10.24 9.47
CA GLN A 102 14.38 8.76 9.48
C GLN A 102 12.94 8.30 9.65
N PHE A 103 12.16 8.98 10.50
CA PHE A 103 10.76 8.66 10.69
C PHE A 103 9.90 9.02 9.47
N GLU A 104 10.15 10.17 8.84
CA GLU A 104 9.51 10.54 7.59
C GLU A 104 9.77 9.50 6.49
N ARG A 105 11.02 9.04 6.36
CA ARG A 105 11.40 7.94 5.46
C ARG A 105 10.67 6.63 5.78
N LEU A 106 10.53 6.27 7.05
CA LEU A 106 9.75 5.11 7.48
C LEU A 106 8.28 5.22 7.05
N VAL A 107 7.64 6.37 7.30
CA VAL A 107 6.24 6.62 6.92
C VAL A 107 6.08 6.56 5.40
N ARG A 108 7.01 7.15 4.65
CA ARG A 108 7.05 7.10 3.19
C ARG A 108 7.08 5.66 2.67
N ILE A 109 7.95 4.81 3.21
CA ILE A 109 8.02 3.40 2.81
C ILE A 109 6.71 2.67 3.11
N ILE A 110 6.10 2.92 4.26
CA ILE A 110 4.81 2.30 4.62
C ILE A 110 3.71 2.73 3.64
N VAL A 111 3.63 4.02 3.31
CA VAL A 111 2.69 4.53 2.29
C VAL A 111 2.94 3.86 0.94
N ASP A 112 4.19 3.71 0.53
CA ASP A 112 4.55 3.05 -0.73
C ASP A 112 4.09 1.58 -0.75
N ILE A 113 4.32 0.83 0.34
CA ILE A 113 3.85 -0.55 0.47
C ILE A 113 2.32 -0.61 0.37
N LYS A 114 1.60 0.32 1.00
CA LYS A 114 0.13 0.39 0.92
C LYS A 114 -0.37 0.72 -0.49
N MET A 115 0.27 1.67 -1.18
CA MET A 115 -0.10 2.08 -2.54
C MET A 115 0.21 1.00 -3.59
N ARG A 116 1.19 0.12 -3.32
CA ARG A 116 1.53 -1.00 -4.18
C ARG A 116 0.51 -2.14 -4.14
N ASN A 117 -0.29 -2.23 -3.07
CA ASN A 117 -1.22 -3.33 -2.88
C ASN A 117 -2.23 -3.46 -4.03
N PRO A 118 -2.57 -4.69 -4.49
CA PRO A 118 -3.55 -4.91 -5.55
C PRO A 118 -4.92 -4.25 -5.32
N ARG A 119 -5.43 -4.23 -4.08
CA ARG A 119 -6.69 -3.54 -3.75
C ARG A 119 -6.63 -2.03 -3.96
N PHE A 120 -5.44 -1.43 -3.83
CA PHE A 120 -5.29 0.00 -4.13
C PHE A 120 -5.44 0.25 -5.64
N SER A 121 -4.85 -0.61 -6.49
CA SER A 121 -5.08 -0.56 -7.94
C SER A 121 -6.51 -0.93 -8.35
N GLU A 122 -7.19 -1.79 -7.60
CA GLU A 122 -8.61 -2.14 -7.85
C GLU A 122 -9.53 -0.93 -7.70
N ASN A 123 -9.21 0.05 -6.85
CA ASN A 123 -9.97 1.31 -6.81
C ASN A 123 -9.92 2.07 -8.14
N PHE A 124 -8.90 1.82 -8.98
CA PHE A 124 -8.82 2.32 -10.36
C PHE A 124 -9.47 1.38 -11.38
N LYS A 125 -9.63 0.08 -11.07
CA LYS A 125 -10.30 -0.90 -11.96
C LYS A 125 -11.82 -0.92 -11.79
N ASN A 126 -12.28 -0.82 -10.54
CA ASN A 126 -13.68 -0.63 -10.16
C ASN A 126 -14.11 0.84 -10.35
N PHE A 127 -13.32 1.59 -11.11
CA PHE A 127 -13.64 2.91 -11.59
C PHE A 127 -14.79 2.75 -12.59
N ASP A 128 -16.01 2.68 -12.08
CA ASP A 128 -17.20 2.76 -12.93
C ASP A 128 -17.21 4.17 -13.54
N PRO A 129 -17.06 4.30 -14.88
CA PRO A 129 -17.15 5.59 -15.56
C PRO A 129 -18.49 6.28 -15.31
N LYS A 130 -19.52 5.51 -14.89
CA LYS A 130 -20.84 5.99 -14.53
C LYS A 130 -21.03 6.32 -13.06
N SER A 131 -20.05 6.05 -12.18
CA SER A 131 -20.18 6.43 -10.77
C SER A 131 -20.17 7.95 -10.59
N ASP A 132 -21.03 8.48 -9.72
CA ASP A 132 -21.19 9.93 -9.51
C ASP A 132 -19.89 10.68 -9.19
N LYS A 133 -18.95 10.04 -8.48
CA LYS A 133 -17.65 10.65 -8.15
C LYS A 133 -16.74 10.77 -9.37
N VAL A 134 -16.76 9.76 -10.23
CA VAL A 134 -15.98 9.73 -11.47
C VAL A 134 -16.60 10.65 -12.49
N GLN A 135 -17.91 10.57 -12.69
CA GLN A 135 -18.63 11.53 -13.50
C GLN A 135 -18.32 12.94 -13.03
N LYS A 136 -18.36 13.28 -11.73
CA LYS A 136 -17.99 14.64 -11.28
C LYS A 136 -16.55 15.06 -11.62
N LYS A 137 -15.56 14.17 -11.52
CA LYS A 137 -14.14 14.50 -11.84
C LYS A 137 -13.86 14.51 -13.34
N ALA A 138 -14.33 13.50 -14.07
CA ALA A 138 -14.23 13.40 -15.52
C ALA A 138 -15.04 14.51 -16.17
N LYS A 139 -16.26 14.78 -15.70
CA LYS A 139 -17.10 15.90 -16.13
C LYS A 139 -16.42 17.24 -15.89
N LYS A 140 -15.71 17.47 -14.78
CA LYS A 140 -14.95 18.72 -14.62
C LYS A 140 -13.84 18.86 -15.67
N PHE A 141 -13.06 17.79 -15.90
CA PHE A 141 -12.01 17.78 -16.91
C PHE A 141 -12.56 17.91 -18.35
N LEU A 142 -13.71 17.28 -18.61
CA LEU A 142 -14.44 17.37 -19.86
C LEU A 142 -15.09 18.74 -20.01
N GLU A 143 -15.66 19.34 -18.97
CA GLU A 143 -16.22 20.70 -18.93
C GLU A 143 -15.13 21.72 -19.28
N ASP A 144 -13.94 21.61 -18.68
CA ASP A 144 -12.78 22.46 -19.00
C ASP A 144 -12.35 22.30 -20.48
N ALA A 145 -12.35 21.06 -21.00
CA ALA A 145 -12.03 20.76 -22.40
C ALA A 145 -13.12 21.23 -23.38
N VAL A 146 -14.40 21.09 -23.02
CA VAL A 146 -15.56 21.57 -23.77
C VAL A 146 -15.51 23.09 -23.85
N GLU A 147 -15.21 23.78 -22.75
CA GLU A 147 -15.10 25.23 -22.70
C GLU A 147 -13.90 25.73 -23.53
N PHE A 148 -12.78 25.01 -23.49
CA PHE A 148 -11.66 25.28 -24.39
C PHE A 148 -12.07 25.10 -25.87
N CYS A 149 -12.73 24.00 -26.22
CA CYS A 149 -13.17 23.74 -27.58
C CYS A 149 -14.16 24.80 -28.10
N LYS A 150 -15.11 25.23 -27.26
CA LYS A 150 -16.03 26.34 -27.56
C LYS A 150 -15.28 27.65 -27.79
N ARG A 151 -14.31 27.97 -26.94
CA ARG A 151 -13.44 29.16 -27.12
C ARG A 151 -12.59 29.08 -28.39
N ALA A 152 -12.18 27.88 -28.78
CA ALA A 152 -11.43 27.61 -30.01
C ALA A 152 -12.31 27.49 -31.27
N GLY A 153 -13.65 27.67 -31.17
CA GLY A 153 -14.56 27.58 -32.31
C GLY A 153 -14.75 26.16 -32.86
N LEU A 154 -14.43 25.12 -32.08
CA LEU A 154 -14.64 23.73 -32.48
C LEU A 154 -16.12 23.35 -32.35
N SER A 155 -16.60 22.50 -33.27
CA SER A 155 -18.00 22.08 -33.28
C SER A 155 -18.33 21.19 -32.07
N THR A 156 -19.59 21.25 -31.61
CA THR A 156 -20.10 20.44 -30.50
C THR A 156 -19.97 18.94 -30.74
N ASP A 157 -20.01 18.51 -32.00
CA ASP A 157 -19.83 17.10 -32.37
C ASP A 157 -18.41 16.61 -32.15
N ILE A 158 -17.39 17.47 -32.35
CA ILE A 158 -15.99 17.13 -32.05
C ILE A 158 -15.81 16.92 -30.56
N VAL A 159 -16.43 17.78 -29.74
CA VAL A 159 -16.39 17.66 -28.28
C VAL A 159 -17.03 16.35 -27.82
N LYS A 160 -18.21 16.01 -28.33
CA LYS A 160 -18.90 14.76 -28.00
C LYS A 160 -18.08 13.53 -28.39
N LYS A 161 -17.46 13.54 -29.58
CA LYS A 161 -16.55 12.48 -30.03
C LYS A 161 -15.31 12.38 -29.13
N ALA A 162 -14.78 13.49 -28.64
CA ALA A 162 -13.67 13.50 -27.70
C ALA A 162 -14.08 12.91 -26.34
N GLU A 163 -15.28 13.25 -25.83
CA GLU A 163 -15.84 12.65 -24.62
C GLU A 163 -15.98 11.13 -24.77
N GLU A 164 -16.61 10.66 -25.84
CA GLU A 164 -16.78 9.23 -26.15
C GLU A 164 -15.43 8.52 -26.23
N ALA A 165 -14.44 9.11 -26.91
CA ALA A 165 -13.09 8.57 -27.00
C ALA A 165 -12.40 8.48 -25.63
N VAL A 166 -12.59 9.46 -24.75
CA VAL A 166 -12.09 9.41 -23.37
C VAL A 166 -12.77 8.27 -22.61
N TYR A 167 -14.11 8.15 -22.69
CA TYR A 167 -14.84 7.08 -22.01
C TYR A 167 -14.41 5.68 -22.47
N GLU A 168 -14.21 5.47 -23.76
CA GLU A 168 -13.72 4.17 -24.27
C GLU A 168 -12.32 3.85 -23.77
N LYS A 169 -11.42 4.84 -23.64
CA LYS A 169 -10.09 4.62 -23.02
C LYS A 169 -10.21 4.17 -21.55
N TYR A 170 -11.15 4.72 -20.79
CA TYR A 170 -11.37 4.32 -19.40
C TYR A 170 -12.03 2.93 -19.25
N ARG A 171 -12.46 2.28 -20.35
CA ARG A 171 -12.89 0.87 -20.35
C ARG A 171 -11.74 -0.11 -20.61
N ASP A 172 -10.63 0.36 -21.17
CA ASP A 172 -9.45 -0.48 -21.39
C ASP A 172 -8.69 -0.69 -20.08
N GLU A 173 -8.73 -1.93 -19.57
CA GLU A 173 -8.02 -2.30 -18.35
C GLU A 173 -6.51 -2.01 -18.44
N LYS A 174 -5.89 -2.21 -19.60
CA LYS A 174 -4.46 -1.93 -19.79
C LYS A 174 -4.18 -0.44 -19.70
N TYR A 175 -5.06 0.39 -20.25
CA TYR A 175 -4.98 1.84 -20.12
C TYR A 175 -5.08 2.25 -18.65
N LEU A 176 -6.10 1.76 -17.92
CA LEU A 176 -6.27 2.03 -16.49
C LEU A 176 -5.07 1.59 -15.65
N GLN A 177 -4.47 0.44 -15.97
CA GLN A 177 -3.25 0.00 -15.32
C GLN A 177 -2.09 0.97 -15.56
N ASN A 178 -1.92 1.48 -16.78
CA ASN A 178 -0.89 2.48 -17.07
C ASN A 178 -1.20 3.84 -16.43
N VAL A 179 -2.46 4.25 -16.31
CA VAL A 179 -2.86 5.45 -15.55
C VAL A 179 -2.53 5.28 -14.08
N TYR A 180 -2.76 4.11 -13.49
CA TYR A 180 -2.33 3.79 -12.13
C TYR A 180 -0.80 3.88 -11.97
N ARG A 181 -0.04 3.27 -12.89
CA ARG A 181 1.43 3.34 -12.91
C ARG A 181 1.91 4.79 -13.02
N ALA A 182 1.29 5.58 -13.90
CA ALA A 182 1.55 7.01 -14.04
C ALA A 182 1.22 7.76 -12.74
N GLY A 183 0.14 7.41 -12.05
CA GLY A 183 -0.19 7.93 -10.73
C GLY A 183 0.91 7.68 -9.68
N ILE A 184 1.46 6.46 -9.63
CA ILE A 184 2.62 6.16 -8.76
C ILE A 184 3.86 6.96 -9.17
N TYR A 185 4.08 7.09 -10.48
CA TYR A 185 5.27 7.74 -11.01
C TYR A 185 5.25 9.26 -10.83
N ILE A 186 4.09 9.92 -10.99
CA ILE A 186 3.98 11.37 -11.18
C ILE A 186 3.29 12.07 -10.01
N ASN A 187 2.37 11.40 -9.30
CA ASN A 187 1.58 12.03 -8.25
C ASN A 187 2.35 12.11 -6.92
N GLU A 188 3.54 12.69 -6.99
CA GLU A 188 4.40 12.94 -5.84
C GLU A 188 3.69 13.86 -4.85
N ASN A 189 3.01 14.91 -5.33
CA ASN A 189 2.36 15.89 -4.46
C ASN A 189 1.29 15.29 -3.53
N ALA A 190 0.32 14.53 -4.04
CA ALA A 190 -0.72 13.96 -3.19
C ALA A 190 -0.15 12.93 -2.19
N ARG A 191 0.87 12.18 -2.62
CA ARG A 191 1.63 11.28 -1.75
C ARG A 191 2.39 12.04 -0.67
N GLU A 192 3.08 13.12 -1.02
CA GLU A 192 3.79 13.98 -0.08
C GLU A 192 2.85 14.64 0.93
N GLU A 193 1.66 15.06 0.50
CA GLU A 193 0.63 15.60 1.39
C GLU A 193 0.16 14.55 2.39
N LEU A 194 -0.09 13.32 1.93
CA LEU A 194 -0.42 12.20 2.81
C LEU A 194 0.72 11.91 3.82
N ILE A 195 1.97 11.87 3.36
CA ILE A 195 3.12 11.67 4.24
C ILE A 195 3.21 12.81 5.27
N LYS A 196 3.10 14.07 4.84
CA LYS A 196 3.06 15.25 5.72
C LYS A 196 1.94 15.19 6.75
N LYS A 197 0.79 14.62 6.39
CA LYS A 197 -0.33 14.37 7.31
C LYS A 197 0.04 13.31 8.34
N LEU A 198 0.57 12.16 7.89
CA LEU A 198 0.89 11.01 8.73
C LEU A 198 2.08 11.25 9.68
N ILE A 199 3.09 12.03 9.29
CA ILE A 199 4.22 12.35 10.20
C ILE A 199 3.81 13.20 11.41
N LYS A 200 2.63 13.86 11.37
CA LYS A 200 2.09 14.61 12.49
C LYS A 200 1.36 13.73 13.51
N TRP A 201 1.06 12.48 13.13
CA TRP A 201 0.37 11.51 13.99
C TRP A 201 1.31 10.98 15.07
N ASP A 202 0.73 10.60 16.20
CA ASP A 202 1.45 10.00 17.30
C ASP A 202 1.95 8.61 16.90
N ALA A 203 3.26 8.40 17.00
CA ALA A 203 3.91 7.16 16.65
C ALA A 203 4.10 6.27 17.89
N LEU A 204 3.50 5.09 17.86
CA LEU A 204 3.60 4.09 18.90
C LEU A 204 4.09 2.77 18.32
N ILE A 205 5.21 2.27 18.84
CA ILE A 205 5.70 0.92 18.60
C ILE A 205 5.21 0.02 19.72
N MET A 206 4.36 -0.94 19.39
CA MET A 206 3.91 -1.97 20.32
C MET A 206 4.73 -3.24 20.12
N LYS A 207 5.17 -3.84 21.22
CA LYS A 207 6.05 -5.02 21.23
C LYS A 207 5.38 -6.24 21.84
N THR A 208 5.67 -7.40 21.26
CA THR A 208 5.27 -8.73 21.77
C THR A 208 6.47 -9.69 21.74
N ASN A 209 6.27 -10.95 22.13
CA ASN A 209 7.25 -12.02 22.07
C ASN A 209 6.89 -13.07 21.00
N TYR A 210 7.73 -14.09 20.82
CA TYR A 210 7.49 -15.16 19.84
C TYR A 210 6.42 -16.18 20.27
N GLU A 211 5.99 -16.17 21.52
CA GLU A 211 4.87 -16.99 21.98
C GLU A 211 3.54 -16.44 21.48
N ASN A 212 3.46 -15.12 21.29
CA ASN A 212 2.29 -14.41 20.79
C ASN A 212 2.71 -13.45 19.68
N PRO A 213 3.16 -13.94 18.51
CA PRO A 213 3.67 -13.07 17.48
C PRO A 213 2.56 -12.34 16.73
N PHE A 214 2.91 -11.23 16.08
CA PHE A 214 2.09 -10.64 15.03
C PHE A 214 2.19 -11.44 13.73
N ILE A 215 1.11 -11.42 12.94
CA ILE A 215 1.12 -11.89 11.55
C ILE A 215 1.13 -10.70 10.58
N THR A 216 1.45 -10.95 9.32
CA THR A 216 1.23 -10.02 8.21
C THR A 216 0.42 -10.69 7.11
N SER A 217 0.31 -10.05 5.94
CA SER A 217 -0.46 -10.55 4.80
C SER A 217 0.13 -10.04 3.48
N ASP A 218 -0.50 -10.44 2.38
CA ASP A 218 -0.33 -9.81 1.08
C ASP A 218 -0.88 -8.37 1.02
N ASN A 219 -1.53 -7.89 2.09
CA ASN A 219 -1.93 -6.51 2.27
C ASN A 219 -1.52 -5.97 3.65
N PRO A 220 -0.22 -5.71 3.86
CA PRO A 220 0.30 -5.33 5.16
C PRO A 220 -0.36 -4.06 5.70
N GLY A 221 -0.78 -4.14 6.97
CA GLY A 221 -1.35 -3.03 7.71
C GLY A 221 -2.74 -2.58 7.25
N PHE A 222 -3.43 -1.85 8.12
CA PHE A 222 -4.80 -1.42 7.93
C PHE A 222 -5.06 -0.11 8.69
N ASN A 223 -6.06 0.62 8.24
CA ASN A 223 -6.56 1.80 8.93
C ASN A 223 -7.74 1.42 9.83
N LEU A 224 -7.88 2.13 10.94
CA LEU A 224 -9.05 2.09 11.82
C LEU A 224 -9.68 3.48 11.88
N ASN A 225 -10.99 3.56 11.73
CA ASN A 225 -11.73 4.79 12.05
C ASN A 225 -12.08 4.84 13.55
N GLU A 226 -12.85 5.85 13.96
CA GLU A 226 -13.29 6.03 15.34
C GLU A 226 -14.19 4.90 15.88
N LYS A 227 -14.82 4.13 14.98
CA LYS A 227 -15.67 2.97 15.29
C LYS A 227 -14.91 1.64 15.19
N ASP A 228 -13.58 1.68 15.15
CA ASP A 228 -12.70 0.52 14.95
C ASP A 228 -13.01 -0.31 13.69
N GLN A 229 -13.64 0.31 12.68
CA GLN A 229 -13.86 -0.33 11.39
C GLN A 229 -12.56 -0.37 10.61
N ILE A 230 -12.29 -1.51 9.97
CA ILE A 230 -11.04 -1.79 9.27
C ILE A 230 -11.15 -1.33 7.82
N PHE A 231 -10.20 -0.50 7.39
CA PHE A 231 -10.08 -0.04 6.00
C PHE A 231 -8.69 -0.33 5.45
N ASN A 232 -8.60 -0.52 4.13
CA ASN A 232 -7.32 -0.75 3.48
C ASN A 232 -6.46 0.52 3.40
N THR A 233 -6.99 1.59 2.79
CA THR A 233 -6.24 2.81 2.45
C THR A 233 -7.06 4.10 2.60
N ASP A 234 -8.11 4.11 3.41
CA ASP A 234 -8.85 5.34 3.71
C ASP A 234 -8.11 6.11 4.80
N PHE A 235 -7.27 7.08 4.42
CA PHE A 235 -6.50 7.91 5.36
C PHE A 235 -7.24 9.17 5.79
N ASP A 236 -8.40 9.45 5.21
CA ASP A 236 -9.18 10.66 5.50
C ASP A 236 -10.13 10.44 6.66
N SER A 237 -10.81 9.30 6.68
CA SER A 237 -11.65 8.89 7.81
C SER A 237 -10.87 8.15 8.90
N ALA A 238 -9.61 7.77 8.65
CA ALA A 238 -8.81 7.04 9.62
C ALA A 238 -8.46 7.87 10.86
N ASN A 239 -8.63 7.22 12.01
CA ASN A 239 -8.10 7.66 13.29
C ASN A 239 -6.73 7.01 13.59
N SER A 240 -6.47 5.82 13.04
CA SER A 240 -5.14 5.22 13.15
C SER A 240 -4.76 4.36 11.96
N LEU A 241 -3.46 4.22 11.74
CA LEU A 241 -2.84 3.25 10.84
C LEU A 241 -2.07 2.24 11.69
N VAL A 242 -2.37 0.97 11.49
CA VAL A 242 -1.74 -0.16 12.18
C VAL A 242 -0.94 -0.96 11.15
N PHE A 243 0.37 -1.11 11.34
CA PHE A 243 1.25 -1.72 10.34
C PHE A 243 2.24 -2.70 10.99
N PRO A 244 2.07 -4.03 10.78
CA PRO A 244 3.02 -5.03 11.30
C PRO A 244 4.41 -4.81 10.71
N ILE A 245 5.44 -4.77 11.56
CA ILE A 245 6.84 -4.55 11.16
C ILE A 245 7.60 -5.88 11.15
N SER A 246 7.39 -6.67 12.21
CA SER A 246 7.97 -7.99 12.41
C SER A 246 7.03 -8.81 13.30
N PRO A 247 7.29 -10.12 13.51
CA PRO A 247 6.52 -10.93 14.46
C PRO A 247 6.51 -10.37 15.89
N LYS A 248 7.46 -9.50 16.26
CA LYS A 248 7.58 -8.92 17.60
C LYS A 248 7.18 -7.45 17.68
N SER A 249 6.97 -6.77 16.56
CA SER A 249 6.87 -5.32 16.50
C SER A 249 5.74 -4.89 15.57
N ILE A 250 4.92 -3.95 16.02
CA ILE A 250 3.91 -3.28 15.19
C ILE A 250 4.02 -1.76 15.37
N LEU A 251 3.89 -1.03 14.26
CA LEU A 251 3.75 0.42 14.27
C LEU A 251 2.27 0.78 14.32
N ILE A 252 1.92 1.72 15.18
CA ILE A 252 0.62 2.35 15.24
C ILE A 252 0.84 3.86 15.11
N LEU A 253 0.33 4.45 14.03
CA LEU A 253 0.21 5.89 13.89
C LEU A 253 -1.21 6.27 14.34
N LYS A 254 -1.34 7.14 15.33
CA LYS A 254 -2.64 7.62 15.81
C LYS A 254 -2.81 9.10 15.52
N ARG A 255 -3.93 9.48 14.94
CA ARG A 255 -4.28 10.88 14.71
C ARG A 255 -4.25 11.62 16.04
N SER A 256 -3.49 12.71 16.09
CA SER A 256 -3.41 13.59 17.26
C SER A 256 -4.18 14.87 16.94
N GLU A 257 -5.23 15.16 17.70
CA GLU A 257 -5.99 16.42 17.56
C GLU A 257 -5.17 17.64 18.00
N LYS A 258 -4.18 17.44 18.88
CA LYS A 258 -3.50 18.54 19.60
C LYS A 258 -2.29 19.16 18.87
N ASN A 259 -2.08 18.88 17.58
CA ASN A 259 -0.73 19.01 16.98
C ASN A 259 -0.65 19.91 15.73
N ASP A 260 -1.10 21.15 15.84
CA ASP A 260 -0.92 22.16 14.79
C ASP A 260 0.49 22.79 14.79
N LEU A 261 1.25 22.65 15.87
CA LEU A 261 2.55 23.31 16.05
C LEU A 261 3.71 22.69 15.24
N GLY A 262 3.48 21.63 14.46
CA GLY A 262 4.50 21.04 13.57
C GLY A 262 5.68 20.36 14.28
N ILE A 263 5.61 20.15 15.59
CA ILE A 263 6.67 19.54 16.39
C ILE A 263 6.68 18.02 16.16
N PHE A 264 7.83 17.50 15.75
CA PHE A 264 8.07 16.06 15.61
C PHE A 264 8.03 15.41 17.00
N LYS A 265 7.09 14.48 17.22
CA LYS A 265 6.96 13.74 18.47
C LYS A 265 7.87 12.51 18.47
N ASN A 266 8.40 12.19 19.64
CA ASN A 266 9.21 10.99 19.83
C ASN A 266 8.36 9.73 19.59
N VAL A 267 8.98 8.73 18.96
CA VAL A 267 8.42 7.38 18.83
C VAL A 267 8.38 6.73 20.22
N SER A 268 7.18 6.37 20.69
CA SER A 268 7.00 5.72 21.98
C SER A 268 7.02 4.19 21.83
N TYR A 269 7.54 3.48 22.83
CA TYR A 269 7.63 2.02 22.84
C TYR A 269 6.84 1.46 24.02
N LYS A 270 5.98 0.48 23.77
CA LYS A 270 5.16 -0.17 24.82
C LYS A 270 5.04 -1.68 24.59
N LYS A 271 4.88 -2.44 25.67
CA LYS A 271 4.53 -3.87 25.60
C LYS A 271 3.04 -4.02 25.27
N MET A 272 2.71 -4.92 24.36
CA MET A 272 1.34 -5.25 23.98
C MET A 272 0.83 -6.43 24.81
N LYS A 273 -0.45 -6.35 25.22
CA LYS A 273 -1.13 -7.49 25.86
C LYS A 273 -1.49 -8.53 24.81
N ILE A 274 -1.54 -9.81 25.21
CA ILE A 274 -1.84 -10.95 24.32
C ILE A 274 -3.18 -10.74 23.60
N ASN A 275 -4.24 -10.38 24.33
CA ASN A 275 -5.56 -10.13 23.71
C ASN A 275 -5.51 -9.04 22.62
N SER A 276 -4.67 -8.02 22.81
CA SER A 276 -4.49 -6.98 21.78
C SER A 276 -3.73 -7.50 20.56
N VAL A 277 -2.75 -8.40 20.74
CA VAL A 277 -2.08 -9.09 19.62
C VAL A 277 -3.09 -9.92 18.83
N LEU A 278 -3.95 -10.68 19.50
CA LEU A 278 -4.99 -11.48 18.85
C LEU A 278 -5.97 -10.60 18.06
N SER A 279 -6.41 -9.47 18.62
CA SER A 279 -7.25 -8.50 17.91
C SER A 279 -6.58 -7.94 16.66
N VAL A 280 -5.29 -7.58 16.75
CA VAL A 280 -4.50 -7.12 15.59
C VAL A 280 -4.40 -8.21 14.53
N ASN A 281 -4.09 -9.45 14.92
CA ASN A 281 -3.97 -10.57 13.98
C ASN A 281 -5.32 -10.86 13.30
N LYS A 282 -6.44 -10.78 14.02
CA LYS A 282 -7.80 -10.88 13.45
C LYS A 282 -8.07 -9.76 12.44
N ALA A 283 -7.66 -8.53 12.75
CA ALA A 283 -7.80 -7.41 11.83
C ALA A 283 -6.93 -7.56 10.57
N THR A 284 -5.69 -8.05 10.72
CA THR A 284 -4.81 -8.42 9.60
C THR A 284 -5.46 -9.49 8.70
N LEU A 285 -6.08 -10.52 9.29
CA LEU A 285 -6.81 -11.55 8.55
C LEU A 285 -7.98 -10.97 7.75
N LYS A 286 -8.78 -10.09 8.36
CA LYS A 286 -9.89 -9.41 7.68
C LYS A 286 -9.41 -8.50 6.55
N ASN A 287 -8.27 -7.85 6.73
CA ASN A 287 -7.71 -6.91 5.75
C ASN A 287 -6.88 -7.59 4.64
N ALA A 288 -6.43 -8.83 4.82
CA ALA A 288 -5.69 -9.57 3.81
C ALA A 288 -6.49 -9.71 2.51
N ASN A 289 -5.79 -9.80 1.37
CA ASN A 289 -6.42 -10.03 0.07
C ASN A 289 -6.73 -11.53 -0.04
N ASP A 290 -5.70 -12.35 -0.17
CA ASP A 290 -5.80 -13.80 -0.34
C ASP A 290 -5.00 -14.60 0.68
N ILE A 291 -3.90 -14.06 1.19
CA ILE A 291 -3.01 -14.81 2.10
C ILE A 291 -2.63 -14.02 3.36
N ILE A 292 -2.63 -14.71 4.49
CA ILE A 292 -1.91 -14.30 5.69
C ILE A 292 -0.58 -15.04 5.81
N ILE A 293 0.39 -14.40 6.45
CA ILE A 293 1.79 -14.81 6.52
C ILE A 293 2.23 -14.77 7.97
N GLY A 294 2.90 -15.83 8.43
CA GLY A 294 3.32 -15.97 9.83
C GLY A 294 4.60 -16.78 9.97
N ASN A 295 5.16 -16.75 11.17
CA ASN A 295 6.40 -17.45 11.52
C ASN A 295 6.14 -18.81 12.21
N SER A 296 4.88 -19.24 12.31
CA SER A 296 4.47 -20.54 12.83
C SER A 296 3.20 -21.01 12.15
N LYS A 297 3.08 -22.33 11.94
CA LYS A 297 1.86 -22.97 11.43
C LYS A 297 0.72 -22.82 12.43
N GLU A 298 1.00 -23.07 13.71
CA GLU A 298 0.08 -23.03 14.83
C GLU A 298 -0.53 -21.63 14.97
N GLN A 299 0.30 -20.59 14.88
CA GLN A 299 -0.13 -19.18 14.94
C GLN A 299 -1.16 -18.84 13.85
N LEU A 300 -0.91 -19.27 12.60
CA LEU A 300 -1.84 -19.02 11.49
C LEU A 300 -3.17 -19.75 11.67
N LEU A 301 -3.12 -20.99 12.17
CA LEU A 301 -4.32 -21.79 12.44
C LEU A 301 -5.14 -21.22 13.61
N ILE A 302 -4.49 -20.77 14.68
CA ILE A 302 -5.16 -20.08 15.80
C ILE A 302 -5.84 -18.81 15.29
N THR A 303 -5.12 -17.99 14.52
CA THR A 303 -5.68 -16.73 14.00
C THR A 303 -6.93 -16.96 13.14
N LYS A 304 -7.00 -18.05 12.37
CA LYS A 304 -8.18 -18.37 11.54
C LYS A 304 -9.39 -18.86 12.35
N LYS A 305 -9.19 -19.37 13.57
CA LYS A 305 -10.28 -19.85 14.45
C LYS A 305 -10.96 -18.72 15.23
N ILE A 306 -10.35 -17.55 15.33
CA ILE A 306 -10.84 -16.37 16.09
C ILE A 306 -11.77 -15.51 15.23
#